data_AF-A0AAU9X5T7-F1
#
_entry.id   AF-A0AAU9X5T7-F1
#
_cell.length_a   1.000
_cell.length_b   1.000
_cell.length_c   1.000
_cell.angle_alpha   90.00
_cell.angle_beta   90.00
_cell.angle_gamma   90.00
#
_symmetry.space_group_name_H-M   'P 1'
#
loop_
_entity.id
_entity.type
_entity.pdbx_description
1 polymer ?
#
loop_
_entity_poly.entity_id
_entity_poly.type
_entity_poly.pdbx_seq_one_letter_code
_entity_poly.pdbx_strand_id
1 'polypeptide(L)'
;MTDRLRQTYRNALYQIARNLDEEQQKGLQFLCVEHVPRRIKELLDLFFALEENKMMSWIDVSYLKKCLDEIGRKDLAELLAKFEVKRNMSILLSFYVKKRNGQHSFDDDDRLSATELAEYLVQLMEGFEGNVEIRDIMKSSDGDNKKDLWLKFVDECTAWSSRKTWSKFSMLVALAGETICASASIHPGGNSEEAIMDICITLADELCCPMLQLGGWEDFLTFVRRRHNLVYGNDTSCNTSVNREQIADAVRKLEEAIFF
;
A
#
# COMPACT_ATOMS: atom_id res chain seq x y z
N MET A 1 -10.68 3.82 11.65
CA MET A 1 -9.68 3.39 10.64
C MET A 1 -8.79 4.53 10.13
N THR A 2 -9.36 5.64 9.68
CA THR A 2 -8.59 6.71 9.00
C THR A 2 -7.85 7.65 9.94
N ASP A 3 -8.17 7.69 11.23
CA ASP A 3 -7.57 8.65 12.17
C ASP A 3 -6.06 8.44 12.38
N ARG A 4 -5.58 7.19 12.42
CA ARG A 4 -4.14 6.89 12.45
C ARG A 4 -3.41 7.42 11.21
N LEU A 5 -3.99 7.23 10.03
CA LEU A 5 -3.43 7.74 8.77
C LEU A 5 -3.46 9.28 8.71
N ARG A 6 -4.53 9.89 9.22
CA ARG A 6 -4.62 11.36 9.38
C ARG A 6 -3.54 11.88 10.33
N GLN A 7 -3.23 11.17 11.41
CA GLN A 7 -2.13 11.54 12.30
C GLN A 7 -0.77 11.44 11.59
N THR A 8 -0.51 10.37 10.82
CA THR A 8 0.73 10.23 10.04
C THR A 8 0.87 11.38 9.03
N TYR A 9 -0.22 11.78 8.38
CA TYR A 9 -0.26 12.95 7.51
C TYR A 9 0.08 14.25 8.25
N ARG A 10 -0.54 14.51 9.41
CA ARG A 10 -0.25 15.69 10.24
C ARG A 10 1.23 15.71 10.66
N ASN A 11 1.79 14.55 11.00
CA ASN A 11 3.21 14.42 11.33
C ASN A 11 4.11 14.74 10.12
N ALA A 12 3.75 14.31 8.91
CA ALA A 12 4.49 14.63 7.69
C ALA A 12 4.50 16.15 7.42
N LEU A 13 3.34 16.82 7.55
CA LEU A 13 3.25 18.28 7.43
C LEU A 13 4.10 18.99 8.49
N TYR A 14 4.07 18.51 9.73
CA TYR A 14 4.88 19.06 10.80
C TYR A 14 6.39 18.93 10.51
N GLN A 15 6.83 17.77 10.00
CA GLN A 15 8.22 17.56 9.60
C GLN A 15 8.63 18.49 8.46
N ILE A 16 7.77 18.69 7.45
CA ILE A 16 8.01 19.66 6.37
C ILE A 16 8.18 21.06 6.96
N ALA A 17 7.28 21.48 7.84
CA ALA A 17 7.33 22.81 8.44
C ALA A 17 8.61 23.05 9.27
N ARG A 18 9.13 22.01 9.92
CA ARG A 18 10.38 22.07 10.69
C ARG A 18 11.63 22.11 9.83
N ASN A 19 11.58 21.55 8.62
CA ASN A 19 12.76 21.41 7.78
C ASN A 19 12.91 22.51 6.73
N LEU A 20 11.92 23.39 6.54
CA LEU A 20 12.02 24.53 5.63
C LEU A 20 12.64 25.74 6.33
N ASP A 21 13.66 26.33 5.70
CA ASP A 21 14.24 27.60 6.15
C ASP A 21 13.37 28.82 5.80
N GLU A 22 13.74 30.01 6.26
CA GLU A 22 12.95 31.22 6.05
C GLU A 22 12.79 31.62 4.57
N GLU A 23 13.79 31.38 3.73
CA GLU A 23 13.74 31.72 2.31
C GLU A 23 12.82 30.76 1.57
N GLN A 24 12.96 29.47 1.84
CA GLN A 24 12.10 28.41 1.32
C GLN A 24 10.64 28.58 1.77
N GLN A 25 10.42 28.99 3.03
CA GLN A 25 9.08 29.31 3.53
C GLN A 25 8.45 30.48 2.76
N LYS A 26 9.21 31.56 2.50
CA LYS A 26 8.72 32.69 1.69
C LYS A 26 8.42 32.26 0.26
N GLY A 27 9.29 31.44 -0.34
CA GLY A 27 9.06 30.85 -1.67
C GLY A 27 7.76 30.05 -1.72
N LEU A 28 7.56 29.17 -0.75
CA LEU A 28 6.34 28.36 -0.65
C LEU A 28 5.08 29.22 -0.45
N GLN A 29 5.14 30.24 0.41
CA GLN A 29 4.03 31.18 0.60
C GLN A 29 3.71 31.95 -0.69
N PHE A 30 4.74 32.35 -1.43
CA PHE A 30 4.58 33.04 -2.71
C PHE A 30 3.86 32.16 -3.73
N LEU A 31 4.24 30.89 -3.86
CA LEU A 31 3.58 29.94 -4.77
C LEU A 31 2.10 29.70 -4.39
N CYS A 32 1.76 29.82 -3.11
CA CYS A 32 0.40 29.59 -2.61
C CYS A 32 -0.47 30.86 -2.53
N VAL A 33 0.03 32.03 -2.95
CA VAL A 33 -0.59 33.35 -2.69
C VAL A 33 -1.99 33.52 -3.29
N GLU A 34 -2.29 32.81 -4.38
CA GLU A 34 -3.61 32.85 -5.05
C GLU A 34 -4.67 32.01 -4.33
N HIS A 35 -4.23 31.10 -3.45
CA HIS A 35 -5.08 30.12 -2.80
C HIS A 35 -5.26 30.35 -1.30
N VAL A 36 -4.44 31.21 -0.69
CA VAL A 36 -4.47 31.48 0.75
C VAL A 36 -4.33 32.97 1.06
N PRO A 37 -4.80 33.43 2.24
CA PRO A 37 -4.61 34.82 2.66
C PRO A 37 -3.12 35.24 2.67
N ARG A 38 -2.83 36.44 2.18
CA ARG A 38 -1.46 37.01 2.10
C ARG A 38 -0.73 37.19 3.45
N ARG A 39 -1.42 37.03 4.58
CA ARG A 39 -0.91 37.36 5.93
C ARG A 39 -0.68 36.13 6.81
N ILE A 40 -0.36 34.99 6.21
CA ILE A 40 0.00 33.79 6.96
C ILE A 40 1.44 33.90 7.43
N LYS A 41 1.65 33.88 8.76
CA LYS A 41 2.99 33.99 9.37
C LYS A 41 3.63 32.63 9.60
N GLU A 42 2.84 31.66 10.05
CA GLU A 42 3.33 30.33 10.36
C GLU A 42 3.04 29.35 9.23
N LEU A 43 3.96 28.43 8.97
CA LEU A 43 3.81 27.49 7.88
C LEU A 43 2.71 26.44 8.13
N LEU A 44 2.42 26.12 9.40
CA LEU A 44 1.30 25.23 9.73
C LEU A 44 -0.05 25.88 9.42
N ASP A 45 -0.19 27.18 9.66
CA ASP A 45 -1.37 27.96 9.25
C ASP A 45 -1.53 27.98 7.72
N LEU A 46 -0.42 27.98 6.98
CA LEU A 46 -0.45 27.86 5.52
C LEU A 46 -1.05 26.53 5.09
N PHE A 47 -0.58 25.42 5.67
CA PHE A 47 -1.11 24.10 5.35
C PHE A 47 -2.58 23.97 5.70
N PHE A 48 -3.00 24.48 6.87
CA PHE A 48 -4.41 24.49 7.24
C PHE A 48 -5.27 25.30 6.25
N ALA A 49 -4.80 26.49 5.85
CA ALA A 49 -5.50 27.30 4.85
C ALA A 49 -5.57 26.60 3.48
N LEU A 50 -4.52 25.89 3.05
CA LEU A 50 -4.54 25.11 1.81
C LEU A 50 -5.56 23.96 1.87
N GLU A 51 -5.73 23.33 3.03
CA GLU A 51 -6.77 22.32 3.23
C GLU A 51 -8.18 22.88 3.18
N GLU A 52 -8.43 24.00 3.86
CA GLU A 52 -9.74 24.68 3.82
C GLU A 52 -10.13 25.11 2.40
N ASN A 53 -9.14 25.48 1.59
CA ASN A 53 -9.32 25.82 0.18
C ASN A 53 -9.31 24.60 -0.76
N LYS A 54 -9.30 23.37 -0.22
CA LYS A 54 -9.30 22.10 -0.97
C LYS A 54 -8.13 21.94 -1.94
N MET A 55 -7.04 22.66 -1.71
CA MET A 55 -5.81 22.54 -2.51
C MET A 55 -5.03 21.30 -2.11
N MET A 56 -5.22 20.82 -0.89
CA MET A 56 -4.65 19.58 -0.41
C MET A 56 -5.53 18.96 0.66
N SER A 57 -5.28 17.69 0.95
CA SER A 57 -5.84 16.98 2.08
C SER A 57 -4.95 15.79 2.42
N TRP A 58 -5.29 15.07 3.49
CA TRP A 58 -4.64 13.79 3.77
C TRP A 58 -4.84 12.74 2.66
N ILE A 59 -5.78 12.95 1.71
CA ILE A 59 -6.02 12.11 0.52
C ILE A 59 -5.23 12.61 -0.69
N ASP A 60 -5.10 13.93 -0.88
CA ASP A 60 -4.38 14.50 -2.01
C ASP A 60 -3.32 15.50 -1.56
N VAL A 61 -2.06 15.12 -1.74
CA VAL A 61 -0.89 15.93 -1.39
C VAL A 61 -0.15 16.45 -2.64
N SER A 62 -0.75 16.28 -3.82
CA SER A 62 -0.10 16.57 -5.11
C SER A 62 0.30 18.02 -5.27
N TYR A 63 -0.58 18.94 -4.83
CA TYR A 63 -0.30 20.37 -4.86
C TYR A 63 0.94 20.72 -4.03
N LEU A 64 0.99 20.29 -2.76
CA LEU A 64 2.12 20.58 -1.89
C LEU A 64 3.42 19.92 -2.39
N LYS A 65 3.36 18.69 -2.91
CA LYS A 65 4.52 18.03 -3.56
C LYS A 65 5.09 18.90 -4.68
N LYS A 66 4.24 19.44 -5.55
CA LYS A 66 4.66 20.31 -6.65
C LYS A 66 5.32 21.60 -6.14
N CYS A 67 4.70 22.27 -5.17
CA CYS A 67 5.30 23.49 -4.60
C CYS A 67 6.65 23.22 -3.93
N LEU A 68 6.81 22.09 -3.24
CA LEU A 68 8.08 21.69 -2.62
C LEU A 68 9.17 21.41 -3.66
N ASP A 69 8.82 20.78 -4.79
CA ASP A 69 9.75 20.57 -5.90
C ASP A 69 10.17 21.91 -6.54
N GLU A 70 9.23 22.84 -6.73
CA GLU A 70 9.48 24.18 -7.30
C GLU A 70 10.44 25.03 -6.45
N ILE A 71 10.40 24.91 -5.12
CA ILE A 71 11.35 25.58 -4.21
C ILE A 71 12.65 24.78 -4.00
N GLY A 72 12.87 23.70 -4.76
CA GLY A 72 14.08 22.90 -4.70
C GLY A 72 14.16 21.89 -3.55
N ARG A 73 13.07 21.63 -2.83
CA ARG A 73 12.99 20.68 -1.71
C ARG A 73 12.42 19.33 -2.11
N LYS A 74 13.12 18.69 -3.04
CA LYS A 74 12.79 17.36 -3.58
C LYS A 74 12.73 16.28 -2.50
N ASP A 75 13.58 16.39 -1.49
CA ASP A 75 13.60 15.51 -0.33
C ASP A 75 12.27 15.55 0.45
N LEU A 76 11.67 16.74 0.61
CA LEU A 76 10.39 16.91 1.27
C LEU A 76 9.22 16.51 0.36
N ALA A 77 9.33 16.71 -0.95
CA ALA A 77 8.37 16.17 -1.91
C ALA A 77 8.37 14.63 -1.87
N GLU A 78 9.55 14.00 -1.76
CA GLU A 78 9.70 12.55 -1.60
C GLU A 78 9.12 12.04 -0.27
N LEU A 79 9.23 12.81 0.81
CA LEU A 79 8.56 12.50 2.09
C LEU A 79 7.04 12.36 1.89
N LEU A 80 6.41 13.28 1.15
CA LEU A 80 4.98 13.20 0.84
C LEU A 80 4.64 12.05 -0.11
N ALA A 81 5.51 11.77 -1.10
CA ALA A 81 5.32 10.62 -1.98
C ALA A 81 5.35 9.30 -1.20
N LYS A 82 6.29 9.16 -0.25
CA LYS A 82 6.35 8.02 0.68
C LYS A 82 5.09 7.92 1.54
N PHE A 83 4.62 9.05 2.09
CA PHE A 83 3.36 9.09 2.83
C PHE A 83 2.18 8.59 1.99
N GLU A 84 2.04 9.09 0.75
CA GLU A 84 0.95 8.71 -0.14
C GLU A 84 0.94 7.22 -0.46
N VAL A 85 2.10 6.65 -0.78
CA VAL A 85 2.25 5.21 -1.03
C VAL A 85 1.92 4.40 0.22
N LYS A 86 2.49 4.75 1.38
CA LYS A 86 2.22 4.07 2.66
C LYS A 86 0.74 4.11 3.01
N ARG A 87 0.12 5.27 2.86
CA ARG A 87 -1.30 5.47 3.07
C ARG A 87 -2.08 4.54 2.15
N ASN A 88 -1.89 4.63 0.84
CA ASN A 88 -2.60 3.81 -0.15
C ASN A 88 -2.43 2.30 0.10
N MET A 89 -1.23 1.85 0.43
CA MET A 89 -0.93 0.47 0.77
C MET A 89 -1.61 0.01 2.06
N SER A 90 -1.60 0.84 3.11
CA SER A 90 -2.27 0.51 4.38
C SER A 90 -3.77 0.29 4.18
N ILE A 91 -4.36 1.08 3.30
CA ILE A 91 -5.78 1.01 2.97
C ILE A 91 -6.09 -0.23 2.16
N LEU A 92 -5.29 -0.47 1.12
CA LEU A 92 -5.38 -1.67 0.30
C LEU A 92 -5.38 -2.93 1.18
N LEU A 93 -4.41 -3.04 2.09
CA LEU A 93 -4.30 -4.18 3.01
C LEU A 93 -5.52 -4.29 3.93
N SER A 94 -6.01 -3.16 4.45
CA SER A 94 -7.23 -3.15 5.27
C SER A 94 -8.46 -3.64 4.50
N PHE A 95 -8.63 -3.19 3.25
CA PHE A 95 -9.71 -3.66 2.38
C PHE A 95 -9.53 -5.12 1.96
N TYR A 96 -8.29 -5.56 1.73
CA TYR A 96 -7.99 -6.97 1.44
C TYR A 96 -8.51 -7.85 2.58
N VAL A 97 -8.18 -7.52 3.82
CA VAL A 97 -8.62 -8.25 5.02
C VAL A 97 -10.14 -8.25 5.14
N LYS A 98 -10.79 -7.09 4.96
CA LYS A 98 -12.25 -6.98 4.99
C LYS A 98 -12.91 -7.87 3.94
N LYS A 99 -12.47 -7.77 2.68
CA LYS A 99 -12.98 -8.57 1.56
C LYS A 99 -12.80 -10.05 1.83
N ARG A 100 -11.60 -10.44 2.29
CA ARG A 100 -11.26 -11.83 2.62
C ARG A 100 -12.13 -12.41 3.74
N ASN A 101 -12.56 -11.57 4.68
CA ASN A 101 -13.46 -11.94 5.78
C ASN A 101 -14.95 -11.90 5.39
N GLY A 102 -15.29 -11.68 4.11
CA GLY A 102 -16.68 -11.63 3.63
C GLY A 102 -17.42 -10.35 4.00
N GLN A 103 -16.72 -9.27 4.35
CA GLN A 103 -17.34 -7.97 4.59
C GLN A 103 -17.55 -7.25 3.25
N HIS A 104 -18.80 -6.88 2.95
CA HIS A 104 -19.22 -6.31 1.66
C HIS A 104 -19.70 -4.86 1.73
N SER A 105 -19.92 -4.29 2.92
CA SER A 105 -20.26 -2.88 3.08
C SER A 105 -18.98 -2.04 3.14
N PHE A 106 -18.72 -1.29 2.09
CA PHE A 106 -17.73 -0.21 2.09
C PHE A 106 -18.51 1.10 2.00
N ASP A 107 -18.18 2.08 2.84
CA ASP A 107 -18.80 3.40 2.73
C ASP A 107 -18.40 4.02 1.36
N ASP A 108 -19.39 4.49 0.60
CA ASP A 108 -19.32 4.82 -0.84
C ASP A 108 -18.29 5.90 -1.25
N ASP A 109 -17.68 6.62 -0.29
CA ASP A 109 -16.72 7.71 -0.54
C ASP A 109 -15.25 7.25 -0.38
N ASP A 110 -15.01 6.06 0.17
CA ASP A 110 -13.65 5.59 0.49
C ASP A 110 -12.99 4.87 -0.71
N ARG A 111 -12.28 5.66 -1.52
CA ARG A 111 -11.03 5.24 -2.18
C ARG A 111 -11.17 4.08 -3.19
N LEU A 112 -12.04 4.31 -4.16
CA LEU A 112 -12.38 3.42 -5.29
C LEU A 112 -11.21 2.61 -5.85
N SER A 113 -10.02 3.20 -6.01
CA SER A 113 -8.86 2.52 -6.58
C SER A 113 -8.19 1.49 -5.66
N ALA A 114 -8.09 1.76 -4.35
CA ALA A 114 -7.52 0.81 -3.40
C ALA A 114 -8.50 -0.33 -3.07
N THR A 115 -9.79 -0.02 -2.99
CA THR A 115 -10.85 -1.02 -2.74
C THR A 115 -10.98 -2.00 -3.90
N GLU A 116 -10.99 -1.50 -5.13
CA GLU A 116 -11.00 -2.33 -6.35
C GLU A 116 -9.75 -3.24 -6.41
N LEU A 117 -8.57 -2.69 -6.17
CA LEU A 117 -7.33 -3.48 -6.17
C LEU A 117 -7.33 -4.57 -5.11
N ALA A 118 -7.83 -4.29 -3.91
CA ALA A 118 -7.92 -5.27 -2.85
C ALA A 118 -8.79 -6.46 -3.29
N GLU A 119 -9.93 -6.18 -3.91
CA GLU A 119 -10.79 -7.21 -4.48
C GLU A 119 -10.06 -8.03 -5.56
N TYR A 120 -9.36 -7.39 -6.49
CA TYR A 120 -8.60 -8.09 -7.52
C TYR A 120 -7.51 -8.99 -6.94
N LEU A 121 -6.77 -8.51 -5.94
CA LEU A 121 -5.72 -9.29 -5.30
C LEU A 121 -6.30 -10.48 -4.53
N VAL A 122 -7.42 -10.32 -3.81
CA VAL A 122 -8.10 -11.43 -3.15
C VAL A 122 -8.52 -12.49 -4.16
N GLN A 123 -9.16 -12.09 -5.27
CA GLN A 123 -9.60 -13.03 -6.31
C GLN A 123 -8.41 -13.78 -6.94
N LEU A 124 -7.33 -13.06 -7.27
CA LEU A 124 -6.10 -13.66 -7.80
C LEU A 124 -5.46 -14.64 -6.79
N MET A 125 -5.48 -14.31 -5.50
CA MET A 125 -4.97 -15.19 -4.45
C MET A 125 -5.86 -16.43 -4.26
N GLU A 126 -7.19 -16.28 -4.34
CA GLU A 126 -8.12 -17.41 -4.25
C GLU A 126 -7.98 -18.37 -5.44
N GLY A 127 -7.68 -17.84 -6.64
CA GLY A 127 -7.37 -18.63 -7.83
C GLY A 127 -5.97 -19.25 -7.85
N PHE A 128 -5.09 -18.90 -6.91
CA PHE A 128 -3.74 -19.45 -6.84
C PHE A 128 -3.75 -20.85 -6.21
N GLU A 129 -3.22 -21.86 -6.92
CA GLU A 129 -3.22 -23.26 -6.49
C GLU A 129 -2.59 -23.46 -5.10
N GLY A 130 -1.54 -22.70 -4.76
CA GLY A 130 -0.84 -22.79 -3.49
C GLY A 130 -1.45 -21.98 -2.33
N ASN A 131 -2.65 -21.39 -2.50
CA ASN A 131 -3.20 -20.51 -1.46
C ASN A 131 -3.55 -21.26 -0.18
N VAL A 132 -3.97 -22.53 -0.29
CA VAL A 132 -4.40 -23.32 0.86
C VAL A 132 -3.19 -23.62 1.73
N GLU A 133 -2.09 -24.05 1.12
CA GLU A 133 -0.82 -24.33 1.80
C GLU A 133 -0.26 -23.08 2.47
N ILE A 134 -0.23 -21.94 1.78
CA ILE A 134 0.22 -20.65 2.36
C ILE A 134 -0.60 -20.32 3.60
N ARG A 135 -1.92 -20.45 3.50
CA ARG A 135 -2.83 -20.15 4.61
C ARG A 135 -2.63 -21.08 5.79
N ASP A 136 -2.49 -22.38 5.53
CA ASP A 136 -2.30 -23.37 6.59
C ASP A 136 -0.98 -23.13 7.32
N ILE A 137 0.10 -22.83 6.59
CA ILE A 137 1.41 -22.44 7.17
C ILE A 137 1.27 -21.18 8.03
N MET A 138 0.60 -20.14 7.51
CA MET A 138 0.42 -18.89 8.25
C MET A 138 -0.45 -19.06 9.50
N LYS A 139 -1.44 -19.96 9.47
CA LYS A 139 -2.31 -20.24 10.62
C LYS A 139 -1.65 -21.11 11.68
N SER A 140 -0.84 -22.08 11.28
CA SER A 140 -0.16 -23.00 12.21
C SER A 140 1.05 -22.39 12.90
N SER A 141 1.57 -21.28 12.38
CA SER A 141 2.75 -20.59 12.93
C SER A 141 2.38 -19.74 14.15
N ASP A 142 3.25 -19.71 15.16
CA ASP A 142 3.16 -18.77 16.28
C ASP A 142 3.61 -17.35 15.87
N GLY A 143 3.54 -16.39 16.80
CA GLY A 143 3.82 -14.98 16.54
C GLY A 143 5.24 -14.69 16.04
N ASP A 144 6.26 -15.29 16.65
CA ASP A 144 7.66 -15.08 16.26
C ASP A 144 7.94 -15.74 14.90
N ASN A 145 7.41 -16.96 14.69
CA ASN A 145 7.55 -17.66 13.41
C ASN A 145 6.84 -16.93 12.25
N LYS A 146 5.70 -16.26 12.49
CA LYS A 146 5.02 -15.45 11.46
C LYS A 146 5.88 -14.30 10.97
N LYS A 147 6.58 -13.62 11.88
CA LYS A 147 7.49 -12.51 11.51
C LYS A 147 8.67 -13.02 10.70
N ASP A 148 9.27 -14.13 11.11
CA ASP A 148 10.39 -14.75 10.37
C ASP A 148 9.96 -15.25 8.99
N LEU A 149 8.75 -15.81 8.87
CA LEU A 149 8.16 -16.20 7.58
C LEU A 149 7.92 -14.99 6.68
N TRP A 150 7.36 -13.91 7.22
CA TRP A 150 7.17 -12.66 6.50
C TRP A 150 8.50 -12.11 5.97
N LEU A 151 9.54 -12.04 6.80
CA LEU A 151 10.86 -11.58 6.39
C LEU A 151 11.45 -12.46 5.28
N LYS A 152 11.28 -13.79 5.34
CA LYS A 152 11.69 -14.69 4.25
C LYS A 152 10.95 -14.39 2.95
N PHE A 153 9.65 -14.10 2.99
CA PHE A 153 8.88 -13.72 1.79
C PHE A 153 9.35 -12.38 1.23
N VAL A 154 9.61 -11.39 2.10
CA VAL A 154 10.17 -10.09 1.70
C VAL A 154 11.52 -10.31 1.04
N ASP A 155 12.43 -11.06 1.67
CA ASP A 155 13.76 -11.36 1.13
C ASP A 155 13.66 -12.06 -0.23
N GLU A 156 12.81 -13.08 -0.37
CA GLU A 156 12.62 -13.79 -1.65
C GLU A 156 12.07 -12.88 -2.76
N CYS A 157 11.09 -12.03 -2.43
CA CYS A 157 10.48 -11.11 -3.39
C CYS A 157 11.37 -9.91 -3.73
N THR A 158 12.29 -9.53 -2.83
CA THR A 158 13.15 -8.35 -2.97
C THR A 158 14.61 -8.68 -3.24
N ALA A 159 15.01 -9.95 -3.22
CA ALA A 159 16.36 -10.45 -3.44
C ALA A 159 16.94 -9.91 -4.76
N TRP A 160 18.10 -9.23 -4.63
CA TRP A 160 18.83 -8.57 -5.72
C TRP A 160 19.29 -9.49 -6.85
N SER A 161 19.27 -10.81 -6.67
CA SER A 161 19.66 -11.80 -7.68
C SER A 161 18.60 -11.98 -8.78
N SER A 162 17.36 -11.52 -8.58
CA SER A 162 16.28 -11.62 -9.55
C SER A 162 15.72 -10.24 -9.92
N ARG A 163 15.25 -10.07 -11.16
CA ARG A 163 14.62 -8.81 -11.60
C ARG A 163 13.39 -8.55 -10.74
N LYS A 164 13.36 -7.42 -10.02
CA LYS A 164 12.16 -6.92 -9.33
C LYS A 164 11.08 -6.69 -10.38
N THR A 165 9.92 -7.31 -10.20
CA THR A 165 8.78 -7.20 -11.11
C THR A 165 7.51 -6.90 -10.33
N TRP A 166 6.56 -6.27 -11.00
CA TRP A 166 5.22 -6.07 -10.43
C TRP A 166 4.54 -7.39 -10.09
N SER A 167 4.77 -8.49 -10.83
CA SER A 167 4.23 -9.81 -10.50
C SER A 167 4.67 -10.29 -9.11
N LYS A 168 5.98 -10.23 -8.81
CA LYS A 168 6.52 -10.60 -7.50
C LYS A 168 6.02 -9.67 -6.39
N PHE A 169 5.97 -8.36 -6.67
CA PHE A 169 5.48 -7.39 -5.71
C PHE A 169 3.99 -7.59 -5.39
N SER A 170 3.13 -7.83 -6.38
CA SER A 170 1.70 -8.12 -6.16
C SER A 170 1.49 -9.36 -5.29
N MET A 171 2.31 -10.41 -5.49
CA MET A 171 2.29 -11.59 -4.63
C MET A 171 2.68 -11.24 -3.20
N LEU A 172 3.75 -10.47 -3.00
CA LEU A 172 4.16 -10.01 -1.67
C LEU A 172 3.06 -9.22 -0.95
N VAL A 173 2.34 -8.37 -1.68
CA VAL A 173 1.20 -7.62 -1.14
C VAL A 173 0.03 -8.54 -0.76
N ALA A 174 -0.27 -9.56 -1.57
CA ALA A 174 -1.30 -10.55 -1.24
C ALA A 174 -0.90 -11.39 -0.01
N LEU A 175 0.36 -11.82 0.08
CA LEU A 175 0.92 -12.52 1.24
C LEU A 175 0.86 -11.67 2.51
N ALA A 176 1.11 -10.36 2.41
CA ALA A 176 0.92 -9.43 3.53
C ALA A 176 -0.54 -9.45 4.00
N GLY A 177 -1.50 -9.40 3.07
CA GLY A 177 -2.93 -9.53 3.34
C GLY A 177 -3.29 -10.83 4.08
N GLU A 178 -2.82 -11.98 3.58
CA GLU A 178 -3.03 -13.29 4.22
C GLU A 178 -2.39 -13.36 5.62
N THR A 179 -1.22 -12.75 5.80
CA THR A 179 -0.53 -12.67 7.10
C THR A 179 -1.37 -11.90 8.12
N ILE A 180 -1.99 -10.79 7.71
CA ILE A 180 -2.89 -10.01 8.56
C ILE A 180 -4.13 -10.83 8.90
N CYS A 181 -4.77 -11.48 7.93
CA CYS A 181 -5.93 -12.36 8.15
C CYS A 181 -5.64 -13.48 9.16
N ALA A 182 -4.48 -14.12 9.04
CA ALA A 182 -4.03 -15.17 9.95
C ALA A 182 -3.73 -14.64 11.37
N SER A 183 -3.40 -13.36 11.49
CA SER A 183 -3.12 -12.70 12.78
C SER A 183 -4.39 -12.16 13.44
N ALA A 184 -5.35 -11.67 12.65
CA ALA A 184 -6.64 -11.15 13.13
C ALA A 184 -7.55 -12.24 13.74
N SER A 185 -7.38 -13.50 13.33
CA SER A 185 -8.17 -14.64 13.83
C SER A 185 -7.93 -15.01 15.31
N ILE A 186 -6.98 -14.35 15.99
CA ILE A 186 -6.54 -14.67 17.37
C ILE A 186 -7.24 -13.79 18.43
N HIS A 187 -7.93 -12.71 18.06
CA HIS A 187 -8.52 -11.76 19.02
C HIS A 187 -10.03 -11.52 18.80
N PRO A 188 -10.92 -12.26 19.49
CA PRO A 188 -12.37 -12.11 19.40
C PRO A 188 -12.97 -11.06 20.37
N GLY A 189 -12.18 -10.14 20.91
CA GLY A 189 -12.63 -9.06 21.81
C GLY A 189 -12.28 -7.67 21.24
N GLY A 190 -13.16 -6.68 21.44
CA GLY A 190 -13.15 -5.36 20.79
C GLY A 190 -11.82 -4.56 20.83
N ASN A 191 -11.72 -3.60 19.89
CA ASN A 191 -10.53 -2.94 19.31
C ASN A 191 -9.78 -3.69 18.18
N SER A 192 -10.39 -4.75 17.63
CA SER A 192 -9.86 -5.52 16.49
C SER A 192 -9.51 -4.67 15.27
N GLU A 193 -10.34 -3.68 14.90
CA GLU A 193 -10.09 -2.87 13.68
C GLU A 193 -8.91 -1.90 13.80
N GLU A 194 -8.70 -1.29 14.96
CA GLU A 194 -7.53 -0.41 15.16
C GLU A 194 -6.25 -1.23 15.18
N ALA A 195 -6.24 -2.38 15.86
CA ALA A 195 -5.11 -3.29 15.87
C ALA A 195 -4.77 -3.83 14.47
N ILE A 196 -5.79 -4.20 13.68
CA ILE A 196 -5.60 -4.60 12.28
C ILE A 196 -4.99 -3.44 11.48
N MET A 197 -5.47 -2.21 11.70
CA MET A 197 -4.94 -1.05 10.99
C MET A 197 -3.48 -0.76 11.34
N ASP A 198 -3.08 -0.93 12.61
CA ASP A 198 -1.68 -0.76 13.02
C ASP A 198 -0.77 -1.81 12.36
N ILE A 199 -1.23 -3.05 12.19
CA ILE A 199 -0.51 -4.08 11.42
C ILE A 199 -0.46 -3.69 9.94
N CYS A 200 -1.55 -3.19 9.35
CA CYS A 200 -1.58 -2.73 7.96
C CYS A 200 -0.56 -1.59 7.72
N ILE A 201 -0.47 -0.62 8.63
CA ILE A 201 0.50 0.47 8.56
C ILE A 201 1.92 -0.07 8.66
N THR A 202 2.17 -1.01 9.57
CA THR A 202 3.51 -1.61 9.75
C THR A 202 3.97 -2.34 8.50
N LEU A 203 3.13 -3.18 7.90
CA LEU A 203 3.48 -3.90 6.67
C LEU A 203 3.56 -2.96 5.47
N ALA A 204 2.72 -1.92 5.40
CA ALA A 204 2.79 -0.90 4.37
C ALA A 204 4.13 -0.12 4.40
N ASP A 205 4.70 0.08 5.59
CA ASP A 205 6.01 0.69 5.77
C ASP A 205 7.12 -0.15 5.11
N GLU A 206 7.05 -1.47 5.22
CA GLU A 206 8.00 -2.40 4.61
C GLU A 206 7.82 -2.51 3.09
N LEU A 207 6.57 -2.38 2.61
CA LEU A 207 6.23 -2.46 1.17
C LEU A 207 6.49 -1.16 0.40
N CYS A 208 6.58 -0.02 1.09
CA CYS A 208 6.68 1.30 0.45
C CYS A 208 7.96 1.46 -0.40
N CYS A 209 9.12 1.12 0.17
CA CYS A 209 10.40 1.25 -0.55
C CYS A 209 10.48 0.34 -1.79
N PRO A 210 10.15 -0.96 -1.71
CA PRO A 210 10.07 -1.81 -2.90
C PRO A 210 9.14 -1.27 -3.99
N MET A 211 7.99 -0.71 -3.61
CA MET A 211 7.03 -0.14 -4.55
C MET A 211 7.60 1.06 -5.32
N LEU A 212 8.20 2.01 -4.59
CA LEU A 212 8.79 3.22 -5.17
C LEU A 212 9.99 2.89 -6.09
N GLN A 213 10.69 1.78 -5.85
CA GLN A 213 11.76 1.32 -6.72
C GLN A 213 11.27 0.73 -8.05
N LEU A 214 10.01 0.27 -8.11
CA LEU A 214 9.38 -0.27 -9.32
C LEU A 214 8.68 0.80 -10.16
N GLY A 215 8.22 1.89 -9.53
CA GLY A 215 7.58 3.03 -10.18
C GLY A 215 6.81 3.88 -9.19
N GLY A 216 5.62 3.40 -8.79
CA GLY A 216 4.78 4.08 -7.81
C GLY A 216 3.39 3.46 -7.71
N TRP A 217 2.48 4.17 -7.03
CA TRP A 217 1.11 3.72 -6.80
C TRP A 217 0.32 3.49 -8.10
N GLU A 218 0.38 4.44 -9.04
CA GLU A 218 -0.38 4.37 -10.29
C GLU A 218 0.12 3.24 -11.24
N ASP A 219 1.43 2.98 -11.24
CA ASP A 219 2.01 1.88 -12.01
C ASP A 219 1.53 0.52 -11.50
N PHE A 220 1.50 0.37 -10.17
CA PHE A 220 0.97 -0.82 -9.52
C PHE A 220 -0.52 -1.02 -9.78
N LEU A 221 -1.31 0.06 -9.65
CA LEU A 221 -2.74 0.08 -9.97
C LEU A 221 -3.00 -0.46 -11.38
N THR A 222 -2.27 0.10 -12.34
CA THR A 222 -2.37 -0.27 -13.75
C THR A 222 -1.99 -1.73 -13.96
N PHE A 223 -0.93 -2.19 -13.30
CA PHE A 223 -0.46 -3.57 -13.41
C PHE A 223 -1.50 -4.58 -12.87
N VAL A 224 -1.96 -4.40 -11.63
CA VAL A 224 -2.91 -5.33 -10.99
C VAL A 224 -4.22 -5.40 -11.77
N ARG A 225 -4.76 -4.25 -12.20
CA ARG A 225 -5.99 -4.20 -13.03
C ARG A 225 -5.82 -4.95 -14.35
N ARG A 226 -4.70 -4.74 -15.05
CA ARG A 226 -4.40 -5.48 -16.30
C ARG A 226 -4.28 -6.98 -16.05
N ARG A 227 -3.60 -7.38 -14.98
CA ARG A 227 -3.41 -8.79 -14.65
C ARG A 227 -4.72 -9.47 -14.30
N HIS A 228 -5.56 -8.82 -13.50
CA HIS A 228 -6.89 -9.31 -13.15
C HIS A 228 -7.77 -9.48 -14.39
N ASN A 229 -7.86 -8.45 -15.25
CA ASN A 229 -8.60 -8.52 -16.51
C ASN A 229 -8.09 -9.61 -17.45
N LEU A 230 -6.79 -9.93 -17.44
CA LEU A 230 -6.24 -11.04 -18.22
C LEU A 230 -6.73 -12.40 -17.72
N VAL A 231 -6.88 -12.58 -16.40
CA VAL A 231 -7.33 -13.85 -15.80
C VAL A 231 -8.85 -14.01 -15.91
N TYR A 232 -9.60 -12.93 -15.72
CA TYR A 232 -11.06 -12.99 -15.54
C TYR A 232 -11.87 -12.29 -16.65
N GLY A 233 -11.22 -11.67 -17.64
CA GLY A 233 -11.87 -10.82 -18.65
C GLY A 233 -12.02 -11.41 -20.06
N ASN A 234 -11.64 -12.67 -20.33
CA ASN A 234 -11.89 -13.33 -21.62
C ASN A 234 -12.23 -14.83 -21.47
N ASP A 235 -13.31 -15.25 -22.13
CA ASP A 235 -13.82 -16.62 -22.21
C ASP A 235 -13.24 -17.32 -23.46
N THR A 236 -12.31 -18.27 -23.29
CA THR A 236 -12.22 -19.55 -24.04
C THR A 236 -11.01 -20.41 -23.62
N SER A 237 -11.33 -21.61 -23.12
CA SER A 237 -10.58 -22.89 -23.12
C SER A 237 -9.06 -22.92 -22.84
N CYS A 238 -8.67 -23.57 -21.74
CA CYS A 238 -8.15 -24.95 -21.80
C CYS A 238 -8.01 -25.56 -20.39
N ASN A 239 -8.51 -26.79 -20.26
CA ASN A 239 -8.27 -27.69 -19.14
C ASN A 239 -6.80 -28.10 -19.06
N THR A 240 -6.27 -28.25 -17.84
CA THR A 240 -5.53 -29.47 -17.44
C THR A 240 -5.30 -29.51 -15.93
N SER A 241 -5.65 -30.66 -15.32
CA SER A 241 -5.35 -31.05 -13.94
C SER A 241 -3.97 -31.71 -13.84
N VAL A 242 -3.17 -31.41 -12.81
CA VAL A 242 -1.94 -32.19 -12.48
C VAL A 242 -1.70 -32.37 -10.97
N ASN A 243 -1.11 -33.53 -10.67
CA ASN A 243 -0.86 -34.27 -9.42
C ASN A 243 0.19 -33.68 -8.45
N ARG A 244 0.17 -34.23 -7.22
CA ARG A 244 0.51 -33.61 -5.92
C ARG A 244 1.92 -33.79 -5.35
N GLU A 245 2.89 -34.41 -6.02
CA GLU A 245 4.07 -34.94 -5.29
C GLU A 245 5.40 -34.20 -5.56
N GLN A 246 5.34 -33.00 -6.16
CA GLN A 246 6.49 -32.10 -6.35
C GLN A 246 6.21 -30.62 -5.94
N ILE A 247 5.19 -30.35 -5.12
CA ILE A 247 4.93 -28.99 -4.54
C ILE A 247 6.04 -28.58 -3.57
N ALA A 248 6.79 -29.56 -3.06
CA ALA A 248 7.94 -29.40 -2.19
C ALA A 248 9.27 -29.14 -2.92
N ASP A 249 9.30 -29.18 -4.26
CA ASP A 249 10.28 -28.39 -5.02
C ASP A 249 9.89 -26.89 -4.98
N ALA A 250 8.89 -26.53 -4.15
CA ALA A 250 8.50 -25.31 -3.39
C ALA A 250 8.34 -24.00 -4.15
N VAL A 251 9.28 -23.75 -5.02
CA VAL A 251 9.67 -22.47 -5.59
C VAL A 251 10.24 -22.71 -6.99
N ARG A 252 10.49 -23.97 -7.40
CA ARG A 252 10.95 -24.37 -8.73
C ARG A 252 9.93 -24.08 -9.84
N LYS A 253 8.83 -23.43 -9.46
CA LYS A 253 7.73 -22.86 -10.23
C LYS A 253 7.31 -21.45 -9.73
N LEU A 254 8.20 -20.67 -9.13
CA LEU A 254 8.29 -19.24 -9.48
C LEU A 254 8.68 -19.09 -10.98
N GLU A 255 9.02 -20.21 -11.64
CA GLU A 255 10.12 -20.42 -12.57
C GLU A 255 9.75 -20.98 -13.96
N GLU A 256 8.50 -21.30 -14.22
CA GLU A 256 7.92 -20.58 -15.35
C GLU A 256 7.33 -19.38 -14.64
N ALA A 257 8.13 -18.36 -14.34
CA ALA A 257 8.08 -17.25 -15.24
C ALA A 257 6.62 -17.13 -15.78
N ILE A 258 5.71 -16.59 -14.97
CA ILE A 258 4.51 -15.95 -15.51
C ILE A 258 4.97 -14.49 -15.69
N PHE A 259 5.78 -14.06 -16.64
CA PHE A 259 6.23 -14.57 -17.95
C PHE A 259 5.11 -15.11 -18.85
N PHE A 260 4.32 -14.21 -19.40
CA PHE A 260 4.68 -12.80 -19.60
C PHE A 260 4.54 -11.91 -18.36
#